data_AF-A0A7K7AE98-F1
#
_entry.id   AF-A0A7K7AE98-F1
#
_cell.length_a   1.000
_cell.length_b   1.000
_cell.length_c   1.000
_cell.angle_alpha   90.00
_cell.angle_beta   90.00
_cell.angle_gamma   90.00
#
_symmetry.space_group_name_H-M   'P 1'
#
loop_
_entity.id
_entity.type
_entity.pdbx_description
1 polymer ?
#
loop_
_entity_poly.entity_id
_entity_poly.type
_entity_poly.pdbx_seq_one_letter_code
_entity_poly.pdbx_strand_id
1 'polypeptide(L)'
;MRPQQAPVSGKVFIQRDYSGGTRCQFQSKFPAELENRIDRQQFEETVRTLNNLYAEAEKLGGQSYLEGCLACLTAYTIFLCMETHYEKV
;
A
#
# COMPACT_ATOMS: atom_id res chain seq x y z
N MET A 1 -14.05 44.71 -11.33
CA MET A 1 -13.18 44.21 -10.24
C MET A 1 -13.84 42.97 -9.66
N ARG A 2 -13.23 41.78 -9.82
CA ARG A 2 -13.77 40.52 -9.28
C ARG A 2 -13.36 40.43 -7.80
N PRO A 3 -14.27 40.08 -6.87
CA PRO A 3 -13.92 39.92 -5.47
C PRO A 3 -12.91 38.78 -5.33
N GLN A 4 -11.90 39.01 -4.49
CA GLN A 4 -10.83 38.09 -4.14
C GLN A 4 -11.46 36.82 -3.57
N GLN A 5 -11.37 35.70 -4.31
CA GLN A 5 -11.75 34.39 -3.79
C GLN A 5 -10.84 34.09 -2.58
N ALA A 6 -11.45 33.81 -1.43
CA ALA A 6 -10.73 33.31 -0.26
C ALA A 6 -9.83 32.12 -0.68
N PRO A 7 -8.60 32.00 -0.15
CA PRO A 7 -7.71 30.94 -0.56
C PRO A 7 -8.40 29.60 -0.27
N VAL A 8 -8.62 28.82 -1.33
CA VAL A 8 -9.03 27.41 -1.22
C VAL A 8 -8.06 26.78 -0.24
N SER A 9 -8.56 26.23 0.87
CA SER A 9 -7.72 25.49 1.82
C SER A 9 -6.88 24.49 1.03
N GLY A 10 -5.58 24.80 0.89
CA GLY A 10 -4.72 24.20 -0.11
C GLY A 10 -4.44 22.75 0.27
N LYS A 11 -5.05 21.81 -0.44
CA LYS A 11 -4.72 20.39 -0.32
C LYS A 11 -3.37 20.16 -0.98
N VAL A 12 -2.42 19.60 -0.24
CA VAL A 12 -1.11 19.16 -0.75
C VAL A 12 -1.13 17.65 -0.84
N PHE A 13 -0.80 17.10 -2.00
CA PHE A 13 -0.79 15.66 -2.25
C PHE A 13 0.65 15.14 -2.28
N ILE A 14 0.93 14.15 -1.43
CA ILE A 14 2.21 13.44 -1.44
C ILE A 14 2.08 12.26 -2.41
N GLN A 15 2.91 12.24 -3.46
CA GLN A 15 2.85 11.19 -4.47
C GLN A 15 3.46 9.89 -3.96
N ARG A 16 3.06 8.78 -4.59
CA ARG A 16 3.71 7.48 -4.42
C ARG A 16 5.12 7.50 -5.00
N ASP A 17 6.06 6.86 -4.32
CA ASP A 17 7.41 6.63 -4.83
C ASP A 17 7.49 5.25 -5.52
N TYR A 18 7.68 5.28 -6.84
CA TYR A 18 7.75 4.09 -7.70
C TYR A 18 9.16 3.50 -7.85
N SER A 19 10.18 4.08 -7.22
CA SER A 19 11.56 3.58 -7.33
C SER A 19 11.74 2.16 -6.78
N GLY A 20 10.93 1.76 -5.81
CA GLY A 20 10.89 0.41 -5.23
C GLY A 20 9.99 -0.59 -5.96
N GLY A 21 9.57 -0.29 -7.19
CA GLY A 21 8.70 -1.16 -7.99
C GLY A 21 7.27 -1.22 -7.45
N THR A 22 6.84 -2.41 -7.00
CA THR A 22 5.46 -2.64 -6.55
C THR A 22 5.20 -2.26 -5.10
N ARG A 23 6.23 -1.96 -4.31
CA ARG A 23 6.12 -1.60 -2.89
C ARG A 23 5.23 -0.37 -2.68
N CYS A 24 4.36 -0.40 -1.68
CA CYS A 24 3.55 0.74 -1.27
C CYS A 24 4.39 1.70 -0.42
N GLN A 25 4.81 2.84 -0.98
CA GLN A 25 5.59 3.86 -0.28
C GLN A 25 5.31 5.26 -0.82
N PHE A 26 5.34 6.26 0.06
CA PHE A 26 5.25 7.68 -0.27
C PHE A 26 6.64 8.28 -0.53
N GLN A 27 6.68 9.28 -1.41
CA GLN A 27 7.88 10.12 -1.55
C GLN A 27 8.20 10.84 -0.23
N SER A 28 9.48 10.92 0.12
CA SER A 28 9.96 11.64 1.30
C SER A 28 10.32 13.11 1.02
N LYS A 29 10.22 13.55 -0.24
CA LYS A 29 10.53 14.94 -0.61
C LYS A 29 9.55 15.91 0.05
N PHE A 30 10.08 16.85 0.82
CA PHE A 30 9.30 17.92 1.44
C PHE A 30 8.65 18.85 0.38
N PRO A 31 7.32 19.03 0.39
CA PRO A 31 6.62 19.92 -0.53
C PRO A 31 6.84 21.40 -0.19
N ALA A 32 7.10 22.23 -1.20
CA ALA A 32 7.32 23.67 -1.01
C ALA A 32 6.06 24.40 -0.52
N GLU A 33 4.88 23.86 -0.83
CA GLU A 33 3.58 24.38 -0.39
C GLU A 33 3.37 24.28 1.13
N LEU A 34 4.16 23.43 1.79
CA LEU A 34 4.14 23.19 3.22
C LEU A 34 5.22 23.98 3.99
N GLU A 35 6.08 24.71 3.27
CA GLU A 35 7.11 25.56 3.85
C GLU A 35 6.48 26.61 4.79
N ASN A 36 7.05 26.77 5.99
CA ASN A 36 6.53 27.63 7.07
C ASN A 36 5.12 27.28 7.58
N ARG A 37 4.51 26.15 7.14
CA ARG A 37 3.21 25.68 7.64
C ARG A 37 3.32 24.49 8.58
N ILE A 38 4.32 23.65 8.36
CA ILE A 38 4.65 22.49 9.20
C ILE A 38 6.17 22.40 9.33
N ASP A 39 6.61 21.81 10.44
CA ASP A 39 8.03 21.52 10.63
C ASP A 39 8.50 20.43 9.66
N ARG A 40 9.68 20.63 9.09
CA ARG A 40 10.23 19.75 8.07
C ARG A 40 10.61 18.40 8.64
N GLN A 41 11.21 18.37 9.82
CA GLN A 41 11.59 17.14 10.48
C GLN A 41 10.35 16.33 10.85
N GLN A 42 9.30 17.00 11.36
CA GLN A 42 8.03 16.36 11.67
C GLN A 42 7.38 15.70 10.44
N PHE A 43 7.41 16.37 9.28
CA PHE A 43 6.94 15.79 8.02
C PHE A 43 7.73 14.55 7.65
N GLU A 44 9.06 14.65 7.63
CA GLU A 44 9.95 13.55 7.22
C GLU A 44 9.80 12.33 8.14
N GLU A 45 9.70 12.54 9.45
CA GLU A 45 9.46 11.46 10.43
C GLU A 45 8.08 10.81 10.25
N THR A 46 7.06 11.62 9.98
CA THR A 46 5.70 11.12 9.74
C THR A 46 5.66 10.25 8.48
N VAL A 47 6.21 10.72 7.36
CA VAL A 47 6.27 9.97 6.10
C VAL A 47 7.10 8.69 6.27
N ARG A 48 8.24 8.76 6.96
CA ARG A 48 9.06 7.59 7.28
C ARG A 48 8.26 6.55 8.08
N THR A 49 7.52 6.99 9.09
CA THR A 49 6.68 6.11 9.91
C THR A 49 5.60 5.43 9.07
N LEU A 50 4.91 6.17 8.21
CA LEU A 50 3.91 5.60 7.30
C LEU A 50 4.53 4.56 6.37
N ASN A 51 5.67 4.87 5.73
CA ASN A 51 6.36 3.94 4.85
C ASN A 51 6.80 2.66 5.57
N ASN A 52 7.23 2.76 6.82
CA ASN A 52 7.56 1.59 7.64
C ASN A 52 6.32 0.74 7.96
N LEU A 53 5.17 1.37 8.28
CA LEU A 53 3.93 0.65 8.51
C LEU A 53 3.49 -0.13 7.25
N TYR A 54 3.57 0.49 6.07
CA TYR A 54 3.28 -0.21 4.82
C TYR A 54 4.28 -1.35 4.55
N ALA A 55 5.55 -1.14 4.86
CA ALA A 55 6.58 -2.17 4.72
C ALA A 55 6.29 -3.41 5.57
N GLU A 56 5.93 -3.20 6.84
CA GLU A 56 5.60 -4.30 7.75
C GLU A 56 4.29 -4.98 7.34
N ALA A 57 3.31 -4.24 6.82
CA ALA A 57 2.07 -4.81 6.31
C ALA A 57 2.29 -5.68 5.05
N GLU A 58 3.25 -5.33 4.19
CA GLU A 58 3.60 -6.14 3.01
C GLU A 58 4.47 -7.35 3.35
N LYS A 59 5.04 -7.40 4.55
CA LYS A 59 5.88 -8.52 4.97
C LYS A 59 5.01 -9.77 5.16
N LEU A 60 5.02 -10.64 4.14
CA LEU A 60 4.37 -11.93 4.21
C LEU A 60 4.98 -12.78 5.34
N GLY A 61 4.15 -13.14 6.31
CA GLY A 61 4.54 -14.06 7.37
C GLY A 61 4.68 -15.48 6.85
N GLY A 62 5.61 -16.25 7.42
CA GLY A 62 5.80 -17.67 7.05
C GLY A 62 4.54 -18.51 7.22
N GLN A 63 3.65 -18.14 8.15
CA GLN A 63 2.36 -18.79 8.35
C GLN A 63 1.43 -18.61 7.14
N SER A 64 1.28 -17.39 6.62
CA SER A 64 0.44 -17.13 5.43
C SER A 64 0.96 -17.84 4.19
N TYR A 65 2.29 -17.98 4.05
CA TYR A 65 2.89 -18.79 2.99
C TYR A 65 2.52 -20.26 3.12
N LEU A 66 2.68 -20.85 4.31
CA LEU A 66 2.32 -22.25 4.56
C LEU A 66 0.84 -22.51 4.36
N GLU A 67 -0.01 -21.62 4.84
CA GLU A 67 -1.46 -21.68 4.63
C GLU A 67 -1.81 -21.67 3.15
N GLY A 68 -1.21 -20.77 2.37
CA GLY A 68 -1.38 -20.72 0.91
C GLY A 68 -0.91 -22.02 0.23
N CYS A 69 0.24 -22.57 0.63
CA CYS A 69 0.72 -23.85 0.10
C CYS A 69 -0.24 -25.01 0.43
N LEU A 70 -0.70 -25.10 1.67
CA LEU A 70 -1.62 -26.15 2.11
C LEU A 70 -2.96 -26.03 1.39
N ALA A 71 -3.51 -24.83 1.25
CA ALA A 71 -4.74 -24.59 0.51
C ALA A 71 -4.62 -25.06 -0.95
N CYS A 72 -3.52 -24.72 -1.62
CA CYS A 72 -3.24 -25.19 -2.98
C CYS A 72 -3.14 -26.72 -3.04
N LEU A 73 -2.36 -27.33 -2.13
CA LEU A 73 -2.21 -28.79 -2.09
C LEU A 73 -3.55 -29.47 -1.87
N THR A 74 -4.36 -29.01 -0.92
CA THR A 74 -5.71 -29.52 -0.67
C THR A 74 -6.60 -29.39 -1.91
N ALA A 75 -6.56 -28.27 -2.62
CA ALA A 75 -7.36 -28.07 -3.84
C ALA A 75 -7.00 -29.05 -4.95
N TYR A 76 -5.73 -29.44 -5.08
CA TYR A 76 -5.31 -30.44 -6.08
C TYR A 76 -5.54 -31.88 -5.63
N THR A 77 -5.42 -32.17 -4.33
CA THR A 77 -5.60 -33.53 -3.81
C THR A 77 -7.05 -33.91 -3.58
N ILE A 78 -7.98 -32.94 -3.52
CA ILE A 78 -9.41 -33.22 -3.33
C ILE A 78 -9.97 -34.13 -4.43
N PHE A 79 -9.43 -34.06 -5.64
CA PHE A 79 -9.79 -34.93 -6.78
C PHE A 79 -9.45 -36.41 -6.55
N LEU A 80 -8.54 -36.72 -5.62
CA LEU A 80 -8.23 -38.09 -5.23
C LEU A 80 -9.22 -38.65 -4.19
N CYS A 81 -9.95 -37.76 -3.50
CA CYS A 81 -10.87 -38.11 -2.42
C CYS A 81 -12.35 -37.99 -2.83
N MET A 82 -12.64 -37.26 -3.91
CA MET A 82 -13.99 -36.99 -4.40
C MET A 82 -14.05 -37.14 -5.92
N GLU A 83 -15.03 -37.88 -6.42
CA GLU A 83 -15.32 -37.92 -7.85
C GLU A 83 -15.88 -36.56 -8.31
N THR A 84 -15.25 -35.97 -9.33
CA THR A 84 -15.75 -34.74 -9.94
C THR A 84 -16.89 -35.07 -10.89
N HIS A 85 -18.08 -34.54 -10.62
CA HIS A 85 -19.21 -34.60 -11.56
C HIS A 85 -19.09 -33.62 -12.74
N TYR A 86 -17.87 -33.25 -13.16
CA TYR A 86 -17.68 -32.33 -14.26
C TYR A 86 -17.94 -33.05 -15.59
N GLU A 87 -19.15 -32.90 -16.12
CA GLU A 87 -19.54 -33.37 -17.45
C GLU A 87 -19.10 -32.33 -18.48
N LYS A 88 -17.99 -32.59 -19.17
CA LYS A 88 -17.52 -31.74 -20.27
C LYS A 88 -18.32 -32.10 -21.52
N VAL A 89 -19.36 -31.32 -21.82
CA VAL A 89 -20.10 -31.35 -23.10
C VAL A 89 -19.24 -30.74 -24.22
#